data_AF-X0Z3X3-F1
#
_entry.id   AF-X0Z3X3-F1
#
_cell.length_a   1.000
_cell.length_b   1.000
_cell.length_c   1.000
_cell.angle_alpha   90.00
_cell.angle_beta   90.00
_cell.angle_gamma   90.00
#
_symmetry.space_group_name_H-M   'P 1'
#
loop_
_entity.id
_entity.type
_entity.pdbx_description
1 polymer ?
#
loop_
_entity_poly.entity_id
_entity_poly.type
_entity_poly.pdbx_seq_one_letter_code
_entity_poly.pdbx_strand_id
1 'polypeptide(L)'
;GNMALFAVYNADSGKGGIYSYGRKNKNHPFVLNLDYQFDADELGAVVSVDGVAVVSYKDGANYGVKAVDSTAKAIGIYEGLDFPPSLKKPIHIDNWKYVEITCKPLPDGSSIEFWFKLNKYGNFIRAKMESGSDVFRARDETKAVFLIAEDAKMFEPRVVLNPIGNISPEVIKIEVFFD
;
A
#
# COMPACT_ATOMS: atom_id res chain seq x y z
N GLY A 1 -5.40 21.25 13.47
CA GLY A 1 -6.71 20.57 13.52
C GLY A 1 -6.49 19.14 13.12
N ASN A 2 -7.01 18.18 13.90
CA ASN A 2 -6.86 16.77 13.60
C ASN A 2 -7.64 16.43 12.30
N MET A 3 -7.10 15.54 11.48
CA MET A 3 -7.81 15.06 10.28
C MET A 3 -9.08 14.32 10.72
N ALA A 4 -10.16 14.44 9.94
CA ALA A 4 -11.39 13.73 10.21
C ALA A 4 -11.16 12.21 10.06
N LEU A 5 -11.56 11.43 11.07
CA LEU A 5 -11.46 9.97 11.10
C LEU A 5 -12.85 9.35 10.91
N PHE A 6 -12.90 8.26 10.16
CA PHE A 6 -14.13 7.55 9.81
C PHE A 6 -13.93 6.06 10.07
N ALA A 7 -14.84 5.43 10.79
CA ALA A 7 -14.93 3.98 10.84
C ALA A 7 -15.69 3.48 9.60
N VAL A 8 -15.09 2.55 8.86
CA VAL A 8 -15.69 1.93 7.68
C VAL A 8 -15.71 0.42 7.90
N TYR A 9 -16.91 -0.17 7.89
CA TYR A 9 -17.15 -1.60 8.02
C TYR A 9 -18.00 -2.11 6.86
N ASN A 10 -18.15 -3.43 6.73
CA ASN A 10 -18.83 -4.07 5.58
C ASN A 10 -18.20 -3.70 4.22
N ALA A 11 -16.91 -3.41 4.21
CA ALA A 11 -16.10 -3.35 3.00
C ALA A 11 -15.62 -4.76 2.62
N ASP A 12 -15.04 -4.90 1.42
CA ASP A 12 -14.34 -6.14 1.07
C ASP A 12 -13.30 -6.49 2.15
N SER A 13 -13.10 -7.79 2.41
CA SER A 13 -12.16 -8.22 3.47
C SER A 13 -10.78 -7.59 3.27
N GLY A 14 -10.23 -7.07 4.37
CA GLY A 14 -8.99 -6.33 4.39
C GLY A 14 -9.10 -4.85 4.00
N LYS A 15 -10.31 -4.35 3.75
CA LYS A 15 -10.59 -2.92 3.49
C LYS A 15 -11.48 -2.30 4.57
N GLY A 16 -11.78 -3.02 5.67
CA GLY A 16 -12.39 -2.44 6.86
C GLY A 16 -11.37 -1.69 7.72
N GLY A 17 -11.84 -0.69 8.48
CA GLY A 17 -11.00 -0.03 9.50
C GLY A 17 -11.26 1.46 9.67
N ILE A 18 -10.23 2.17 10.15
CA ILE A 18 -10.25 3.62 10.36
C ILE A 18 -9.60 4.32 9.17
N TYR A 19 -10.37 5.20 8.54
CA TYR A 19 -9.93 6.03 7.43
C TYR A 19 -9.73 7.48 7.86
N SER A 20 -8.68 8.13 7.38
CA SER A 20 -8.60 9.60 7.38
C SER A 20 -9.02 10.17 6.03
N TYR A 21 -9.74 11.30 6.08
CA TYR A 21 -10.01 12.10 4.89
C TYR A 21 -9.09 13.32 4.88
N GLY A 22 -8.31 13.47 3.81
CA GLY A 22 -7.37 14.57 3.75
C GLY A 22 -6.50 14.59 2.51
N ARG A 23 -5.57 15.56 2.54
CA ARG A 23 -4.41 15.65 1.65
C ARG A 23 -3.24 16.19 2.48
N LYS A 24 -2.07 15.55 2.37
CA LYS A 24 -0.85 16.06 3.02
C LYS A 24 -0.19 17.18 2.21
N ASN A 25 -0.26 17.09 0.88
CA ASN A 25 0.35 18.05 -0.03
C ASN A 25 -0.68 19.01 -0.61
N LYS A 26 -0.28 20.29 -0.73
CA LYS A 26 -1.10 21.33 -1.37
C LYS A 26 -1.37 20.91 -2.82
N ASN A 27 -2.61 21.11 -3.28
CA ASN A 27 -3.11 20.78 -4.63
C ASN A 27 -3.28 19.28 -4.96
N HIS A 28 -3.06 18.37 -4.01
CA HIS A 28 -3.48 16.99 -4.20
C HIS A 28 -5.01 16.88 -4.01
N PRO A 29 -5.68 15.91 -4.68
CA PRO A 29 -7.06 15.57 -4.39
C PRO A 29 -7.21 15.16 -2.93
N PHE A 30 -8.38 15.44 -2.34
CA PHE A 30 -8.72 14.81 -1.08
C PHE A 30 -9.07 13.35 -1.33
N VAL A 31 -8.50 12.47 -0.51
CA VAL A 31 -8.69 11.03 -0.61
C VAL A 31 -8.95 10.45 0.77
N LEU A 32 -9.66 9.32 0.80
CA LEU A 32 -9.77 8.46 1.96
C LEU A 32 -8.52 7.57 2.01
N ASN A 33 -7.81 7.58 3.14
CA ASN A 33 -6.65 6.73 3.38
C ASN A 33 -6.99 5.74 4.48
N LEU A 34 -6.85 4.44 4.22
CA LEU A 34 -6.98 3.42 5.26
C LEU A 34 -5.73 3.49 6.15
N ASP A 35 -5.86 4.13 7.31
CA ASP A 35 -4.73 4.31 8.23
C ASP A 35 -4.56 3.12 9.17
N TYR A 36 -5.68 2.53 9.61
CA TYR A 36 -5.70 1.39 10.53
C TYR A 36 -6.68 0.34 10.03
N GLN A 37 -6.15 -0.70 9.39
CA GLN A 37 -6.93 -1.82 8.89
C GLN A 37 -7.43 -2.70 10.03
N PHE A 38 -8.74 -2.97 10.05
CA PHE A 38 -9.36 -3.89 10.98
C PHE A 38 -10.73 -4.32 10.45
N ASP A 39 -10.92 -5.63 10.28
CA ASP A 39 -12.19 -6.22 9.87
C ASP A 39 -13.03 -6.59 11.10
N ALA A 40 -14.30 -6.21 11.09
CA ALA A 40 -15.32 -6.57 12.07
C ALA A 40 -16.70 -6.46 11.42
N ASP A 41 -17.71 -7.09 12.03
CA ASP A 41 -19.11 -7.00 11.55
C ASP A 41 -19.63 -5.56 11.61
N GLU A 42 -19.30 -4.84 12.68
CA GLU A 42 -19.64 -3.42 12.84
C GLU A 42 -18.47 -2.65 13.46
N LEU A 43 -18.18 -1.47 12.92
CA LEU A 43 -17.30 -0.49 13.55
C LEU A 43 -18.12 0.73 13.95
N GLY A 44 -17.99 1.12 15.22
CA GLY A 44 -18.75 2.18 15.85
C GLY A 44 -17.98 3.50 15.92
N ALA A 45 -18.04 4.14 17.08
CA ALA A 45 -17.46 5.46 17.26
C ALA A 45 -15.93 5.42 17.19
N VAL A 46 -15.35 6.36 16.45
CA VAL A 46 -13.91 6.66 16.48
C VAL A 46 -13.68 7.89 17.34
N VAL A 47 -12.84 7.77 18.35
CA VAL A 47 -12.49 8.85 19.26
C VAL A 47 -10.99 8.90 19.48
N SER A 48 -10.45 10.10 19.66
CA SER A 48 -9.08 10.27 20.13
C SER A 48 -9.09 10.55 21.63
N VAL A 49 -8.44 9.68 22.40
CA VAL A 49 -8.26 9.82 23.85
C VAL A 49 -6.76 9.93 24.11
N ASP A 50 -6.31 11.03 24.71
CA ASP A 50 -4.88 11.32 24.97
C ASP A 50 -3.97 11.13 23.74
N GLY A 51 -4.48 11.47 22.55
CA GLY A 51 -3.76 11.36 21.28
C GLY A 51 -3.76 9.95 20.66
N VAL A 52 -4.33 8.96 21.34
CA VAL A 52 -4.51 7.59 20.82
C VAL A 52 -5.87 7.49 20.14
N ALA A 53 -5.91 7.03 18.89
CA ALA A 53 -7.16 6.75 18.21
C ALA A 53 -7.73 5.41 18.69
N VAL A 54 -9.03 5.41 18.97
CA VAL A 54 -9.76 4.31 19.56
C VAL A 54 -11.06 4.09 18.79
N VAL A 55 -11.43 2.84 18.54
CA VAL A 55 -12.66 2.47 17.83
C VAL A 55 -13.42 1.38 18.58
N SER A 56 -14.74 1.55 18.73
CA SER A 56 -15.60 0.48 19.24
C SER A 56 -15.96 -0.49 18.12
N TYR A 57 -16.11 -1.78 18.42
CA TYR A 57 -16.44 -2.79 17.40
C TYR A 57 -17.38 -3.86 17.94
N LYS A 58 -18.03 -4.54 17.00
CA LYS A 58 -18.73 -5.82 17.21
C LYS A 58 -18.21 -6.83 16.20
N ASP A 59 -17.89 -8.02 16.68
CA ASP A 59 -17.43 -9.15 15.87
C ASP A 59 -18.10 -10.43 16.37
N GLY A 60 -19.09 -10.91 15.62
CA GLY A 60 -20.04 -11.92 16.04
C GLY A 60 -20.81 -11.51 17.29
N ALA A 61 -20.62 -12.26 18.38
CA ALA A 61 -21.21 -11.99 19.69
C ALA A 61 -20.32 -11.12 20.59
N ASN A 62 -19.10 -10.78 20.15
CA ASN A 62 -18.14 -10.04 20.94
C ASN A 62 -18.26 -8.55 20.68
N TYR A 63 -18.17 -7.76 21.75
CA TYR A 63 -18.14 -6.31 21.70
C TYR A 63 -16.90 -5.80 22.39
N GLY A 64 -16.31 -4.74 21.88
CA GLY A 64 -15.12 -4.20 22.51
C GLY A 64 -14.65 -2.89 21.93
N VAL A 65 -13.45 -2.53 22.35
CA VAL A 65 -12.77 -1.31 21.96
C VAL A 65 -11.34 -1.68 21.56
N LYS A 66 -10.89 -1.18 20.40
CA LYS A 66 -9.51 -1.29 19.94
C LYS A 66 -8.84 0.06 19.98
N ALA A 67 -7.59 0.08 20.41
CA ALA A 67 -6.73 1.25 20.40
C ALA A 67 -5.58 1.03 19.41
N VAL A 68 -5.09 2.11 18.81
CA VAL A 68 -3.92 2.08 17.94
C VAL A 68 -2.68 1.66 18.74
N ASP A 69 -1.95 0.69 18.19
CA ASP A 69 -0.65 0.27 18.71
C ASP A 69 0.44 1.27 18.29
N SER A 70 1.13 1.85 19.26
CA SER A 70 2.22 2.81 19.04
C SER A 70 3.60 2.15 18.92
N THR A 71 3.67 0.83 19.11
CA THR A 71 4.92 0.04 19.17
C THR A 71 5.13 -0.83 17.94
N ALA A 72 4.07 -1.16 17.22
CA ALA A 72 4.11 -1.98 16.01
C ALA A 72 3.35 -1.32 14.85
N LYS A 73 4.02 -1.20 13.70
CA LYS A 73 3.37 -0.80 12.44
C LYS A 73 2.84 -2.04 11.72
N ALA A 74 1.67 -1.90 11.11
CA ALA A 74 1.13 -2.89 10.20
C ALA A 74 1.88 -2.87 8.84
N ILE A 75 1.75 -3.95 8.08
CA ILE A 75 2.24 -4.00 6.70
C ILE A 75 1.46 -2.98 5.87
N GLY A 76 2.18 -2.11 5.16
CA GLY A 76 1.58 -1.12 4.26
C GLY A 76 1.40 -1.71 2.87
N ILE A 77 0.18 -1.68 2.32
CA ILE A 77 -0.10 -2.12 0.95
C ILE A 77 -0.61 -0.92 0.16
N TYR A 78 0.14 -0.53 -0.87
CA TYR A 78 -0.23 0.54 -1.80
C TYR A 78 -0.51 -0.06 -3.16
N GLU A 79 -1.72 0.11 -3.65
CA GLU A 79 -2.15 -0.38 -4.96
C GLU A 79 -2.38 0.82 -5.87
N GLY A 80 -1.77 0.79 -7.05
CA GLY A 80 -1.98 1.80 -8.08
C GLY A 80 -3.27 1.57 -8.87
N LEU A 81 -3.66 2.60 -9.60
CA LEU A 81 -4.70 2.50 -10.62
C LEU A 81 -4.17 1.81 -11.88
N ASP A 82 -5.10 1.40 -12.75
CA ASP A 82 -4.79 0.74 -14.01
C ASP A 82 -4.04 1.69 -14.95
N PHE A 83 -2.83 1.32 -15.33
CA PHE A 83 -2.11 2.00 -16.40
C PHE A 83 -2.55 1.41 -17.74
N PRO A 84 -3.19 2.23 -18.60
CA PRO A 84 -3.46 1.82 -19.97
C PRO A 84 -2.14 1.79 -20.77
N PRO A 85 -2.09 0.97 -21.83
CA PRO A 85 -0.93 0.88 -22.69
C PRO A 85 -0.87 2.10 -23.61
N SER A 86 0.28 2.31 -24.22
CA SER A 86 0.54 3.35 -25.21
C SER A 86 -0.43 3.21 -26.39
N LEU A 87 -1.06 4.33 -26.74
CA LEU A 87 -1.94 4.42 -27.91
C LEU A 87 -1.17 4.35 -29.23
N LYS A 88 0.17 4.34 -29.20
CA LYS A 88 1.02 4.39 -30.40
C LYS A 88 1.12 3.05 -31.14
N LYS A 89 0.78 1.92 -30.51
CA LYS A 89 0.91 0.58 -31.10
C LYS A 89 -0.45 0.05 -31.58
N PRO A 90 -0.56 -0.57 -32.78
CA PRO A 90 -1.84 -1.04 -33.34
C PRO A 90 -2.57 -2.07 -32.47
N ILE A 91 -1.84 -2.86 -31.69
CA ILE A 91 -2.40 -3.89 -30.80
C ILE A 91 -2.52 -3.44 -29.34
N HIS A 92 -2.06 -2.23 -29.02
CA HIS A 92 -2.09 -1.64 -27.68
C HIS A 92 -1.47 -2.55 -26.62
N ILE A 93 -0.28 -3.11 -26.91
CA ILE A 93 0.50 -3.93 -25.98
C ILE A 93 1.85 -3.25 -25.78
N ASP A 94 2.19 -2.99 -24.52
CA ASP A 94 3.50 -2.49 -24.14
C ASP A 94 4.30 -3.56 -23.41
N ASN A 95 5.61 -3.46 -23.56
CA ASN A 95 6.54 -4.30 -22.82
C ASN A 95 6.87 -3.56 -21.51
N TRP A 96 6.38 -4.07 -20.39
CA TRP A 96 6.65 -3.53 -19.07
C TRP A 96 8.00 -4.06 -18.61
N LYS A 97 9.02 -3.20 -18.57
CA LYS A 97 10.41 -3.64 -18.40
C LYS A 97 10.77 -3.88 -16.95
N TYR A 98 10.72 -2.82 -16.15
CA TYR A 98 11.12 -2.84 -14.76
C TYR A 98 10.49 -1.66 -14.02
N VAL A 99 10.55 -1.72 -12.70
CA VAL A 99 10.16 -0.65 -11.79
C VAL A 99 11.32 -0.26 -10.92
N GLU A 100 11.52 1.04 -10.80
CA GLU A 100 12.45 1.64 -9.85
C GLU A 100 11.68 2.26 -8.69
N ILE A 101 12.06 1.89 -7.47
CA ILE A 101 11.52 2.46 -6.24
C ILE A 101 12.63 3.26 -5.56
N THR A 102 12.39 4.56 -5.40
CA THR A 102 13.22 5.42 -4.53
C THR A 102 12.57 5.51 -3.16
N CYS A 103 13.35 5.23 -2.12
CA CYS A 103 12.92 5.30 -0.73
C CYS A 103 13.91 6.10 0.12
N LYS A 104 13.50 6.49 1.33
CA LYS A 104 14.45 6.89 2.37
C LYS A 104 15.38 5.71 2.71
N PRO A 105 16.56 5.95 3.31
CA PRO A 105 17.47 4.88 3.71
C PRO A 105 16.71 3.76 4.41
N LEU A 106 16.76 2.55 3.83
CA LEU A 106 15.91 1.45 4.27
C LEU A 106 16.28 1.07 5.72
N PRO A 107 15.33 1.11 6.66
CA PRO A 107 15.60 0.71 8.03
C PRO A 107 16.02 -0.75 8.13
N ASP A 108 16.96 -1.04 9.04
CA ASP A 108 17.43 -2.39 9.29
C ASP A 108 16.27 -3.31 9.67
N GLY A 109 16.25 -4.53 9.12
CA GLY A 109 15.17 -5.51 9.34
C GLY A 109 13.84 -5.21 8.63
N SER A 110 13.68 -4.04 8.00
CA SER A 110 12.51 -3.73 7.18
C SER A 110 12.70 -4.16 5.72
N SER A 111 11.61 -4.20 4.95
CA SER A 111 11.72 -4.62 3.55
C SER A 111 10.64 -4.08 2.63
N ILE A 112 10.96 -3.99 1.33
CA ILE A 112 10.03 -3.55 0.28
C ILE A 112 9.85 -4.68 -0.74
N GLU A 113 8.61 -4.88 -1.16
CA GLU A 113 8.26 -5.80 -2.25
C GLU A 113 7.51 -5.05 -3.33
N PHE A 114 7.75 -5.46 -4.58
CA PHE A 114 6.98 -5.00 -5.71
C PHE A 114 6.18 -6.15 -6.31
N TRP A 115 4.91 -5.87 -6.56
CA TRP A 115 3.96 -6.78 -7.17
C TRP A 115 3.31 -6.07 -8.35
N PHE A 116 2.90 -6.83 -9.35
CA PHE A 116 2.23 -6.28 -10.51
C PHE A 116 1.15 -7.23 -11.03
N LYS A 117 0.21 -6.68 -11.78
CA LYS A 117 -0.85 -7.44 -12.42
C LYS A 117 -1.03 -6.94 -13.86
N LEU A 118 -1.10 -7.89 -14.79
CA LEU A 118 -1.10 -7.63 -16.25
C LEU A 118 -2.49 -7.80 -16.90
N ASN A 119 -3.48 -8.17 -16.10
CA ASN A 119 -4.87 -8.39 -16.53
C ASN A 119 -5.79 -8.00 -15.38
N LYS A 120 -6.86 -7.23 -15.62
CA LYS A 120 -7.81 -6.76 -14.61
C LYS A 120 -8.38 -7.83 -13.67
N TYR A 121 -8.54 -9.06 -14.16
CA TYR A 121 -9.08 -10.18 -13.38
C TYR A 121 -8.03 -11.21 -12.96
N GLY A 122 -6.75 -10.95 -13.29
CA GLY A 122 -5.63 -11.78 -12.89
C GLY A 122 -5.24 -11.60 -11.42
N ASN A 123 -4.25 -12.39 -11.00
CA ASN A 123 -3.62 -12.26 -9.70
C ASN A 123 -2.42 -11.32 -9.76
N PHE A 124 -2.06 -10.74 -8.62
CA PHE A 124 -0.78 -10.06 -8.47
C PHE A 124 0.38 -11.07 -8.51
N ILE A 125 1.41 -10.73 -9.27
CA ILE A 125 2.65 -11.47 -9.46
C ILE A 125 3.75 -10.70 -8.74
N ARG A 126 4.54 -11.38 -7.91
CA ARG A 126 5.67 -10.78 -7.21
C ARG A 126 6.85 -10.63 -8.17
N ALA A 127 7.35 -9.41 -8.32
CA ALA A 127 8.51 -9.14 -9.14
C ALA A 127 9.81 -9.56 -8.45
N LYS A 128 10.84 -9.85 -9.25
CA LYS A 128 12.17 -10.21 -8.77
C LYS A 128 13.17 -9.13 -9.10
N MET A 129 14.15 -8.96 -8.24
CA MET A 129 15.33 -8.14 -8.48
C MET A 129 16.33 -8.88 -9.38
N GLU A 130 17.36 -8.20 -9.88
CA GLU A 130 18.44 -8.80 -10.67
C GLU A 130 19.14 -9.96 -9.94
N SER A 131 19.25 -9.88 -8.62
CA SER A 131 19.78 -10.95 -7.78
C SER A 131 18.90 -12.21 -7.71
N GLY A 132 17.69 -12.17 -8.28
CA GLY A 132 16.66 -13.20 -8.14
C GLY A 132 15.86 -13.10 -6.84
N SER A 133 16.23 -12.21 -5.91
CA SER A 133 15.46 -11.92 -4.70
C SER A 133 14.11 -11.31 -5.05
N ASP A 134 13.06 -11.68 -4.33
CA ASP A 134 11.73 -11.10 -4.48
C ASP A 134 11.44 -9.98 -3.46
N VAL A 135 12.46 -9.59 -2.69
CA VAL A 135 12.40 -8.54 -1.68
C VAL A 135 13.67 -7.69 -1.67
N PHE A 136 13.48 -6.39 -1.50
CA PHE A 136 14.53 -5.44 -1.18
C PHE A 136 14.70 -5.33 0.34
N ARG A 137 15.88 -5.71 0.86
CA ARG A 137 16.25 -5.74 2.28
C ARG A 137 17.59 -5.06 2.57
N ALA A 138 18.15 -4.35 1.60
CA ALA A 138 19.47 -3.77 1.75
C ALA A 138 19.39 -2.56 2.68
N ARG A 139 19.93 -2.70 3.89
CA ARG A 139 19.95 -1.66 4.92
C ARG A 139 20.64 -0.40 4.39
N ASP A 140 20.09 0.77 4.74
CA ASP A 140 20.59 2.10 4.39
C ASP A 140 20.59 2.44 2.88
N GLU A 141 20.26 1.47 2.01
CA GLU A 141 20.08 1.70 0.58
C GLU A 141 18.78 2.46 0.30
N THR A 142 18.77 3.21 -0.80
CA THR A 142 17.68 4.13 -1.16
C THR A 142 16.99 3.79 -2.47
N LYS A 143 17.48 2.77 -3.19
CA LYS A 143 16.99 2.40 -4.52
C LYS A 143 16.80 0.89 -4.64
N ALA A 144 15.61 0.48 -5.08
CA ALA A 144 15.29 -0.89 -5.43
C ALA A 144 14.84 -0.96 -6.90
N VAL A 145 15.30 -1.98 -7.62
CA VAL A 145 14.89 -2.24 -9.01
C VAL A 145 14.29 -3.64 -9.08
N PHE A 146 13.06 -3.71 -9.59
CA PHE A 146 12.30 -4.95 -9.77
C PHE A 146 12.01 -5.17 -11.25
N LEU A 147 12.34 -6.36 -11.74
CA LEU A 147 12.16 -6.77 -13.13
C LEU A 147 10.73 -7.27 -13.37
N ILE A 148 10.16 -6.89 -14.51
CA ILE A 148 8.87 -7.37 -15.00
C ILE A 148 9.11 -8.14 -16.29
N ALA A 149 9.58 -7.46 -17.34
CA ALA A 149 9.90 -7.96 -18.67
C ALA A 149 8.76 -8.73 -19.37
N GLU A 150 7.52 -8.24 -19.23
CA GLU A 150 6.31 -8.90 -19.74
C GLU A 150 5.49 -7.97 -20.64
N ASP A 151 4.84 -8.56 -21.64
CA ASP A 151 3.97 -7.85 -22.58
C ASP A 151 2.52 -7.83 -22.08
N ALA A 152 1.92 -6.64 -21.96
CA ALA A 152 0.52 -6.53 -21.53
C ALA A 152 -0.20 -5.28 -22.02
N LYS A 153 -1.53 -5.39 -22.07
CA LYS A 153 -2.46 -4.28 -22.37
C LYS A 153 -2.88 -3.48 -21.14
N MET A 154 -2.43 -3.88 -19.96
CA MET A 154 -2.79 -3.24 -18.71
C MET A 154 -1.70 -3.54 -17.70
N PHE A 155 -1.44 -2.60 -16.80
CA PHE A 155 -0.50 -2.77 -15.71
C PHE A 155 -1.05 -2.13 -14.44
N GLU A 156 -1.13 -2.92 -13.36
CA GLU A 156 -1.49 -2.43 -12.03
C GLU A 156 -0.32 -2.71 -11.08
N PRO A 157 0.33 -1.69 -10.49
CA PRO A 157 1.38 -1.90 -9.52
C PRO A 157 0.80 -2.09 -8.12
N ARG A 158 1.52 -2.85 -7.30
CA ARG A 158 1.33 -2.91 -5.86
C ARG A 158 2.70 -2.87 -5.18
N VAL A 159 2.82 -2.04 -4.15
CA VAL A 159 3.98 -2.00 -3.27
C VAL A 159 3.56 -2.50 -1.90
N VAL A 160 4.36 -3.40 -1.34
CA VAL A 160 4.20 -3.90 0.03
C VAL A 160 5.38 -3.42 0.86
N LEU A 161 5.10 -2.72 1.94
CA LEU A 161 6.08 -2.22 2.91
C LEU A 161 5.99 -3.07 4.16
N ASN A 162 7.06 -3.79 4.46
CA ASN A 162 7.16 -4.64 5.63
C ASN A 162 7.96 -3.92 6.72
N PRO A 163 7.31 -3.41 7.78
CA PRO A 163 7.99 -2.74 8.88
C PRO A 163 8.64 -3.74 9.85
N ILE A 164 9.41 -3.20 10.79
CA ILE A 164 9.93 -3.89 11.97
C ILE A 164 9.64 -3.05 13.21
N GLY A 165 8.83 -3.59 14.13
CA GLY A 165 8.31 -2.80 15.25
C GLY A 165 7.63 -1.52 14.75
N ASN A 166 8.00 -0.37 15.30
CA ASN A 166 7.45 0.94 14.89
C ASN A 166 8.25 1.62 13.77
N ILE A 167 9.13 0.89 13.06
CA ILE A 167 9.97 1.43 12.00
C ILE A 167 9.52 0.85 10.66
N SER A 168 9.22 1.70 9.69
CA SER A 168 8.71 1.29 8.38
C SER A 168 9.59 1.83 7.26
N PRO A 169 9.70 1.12 6.12
CA PRO A 169 10.16 1.71 4.88
C PRO A 169 9.30 2.94 4.52
N GLU A 170 9.90 3.92 3.87
CA GLU A 170 9.20 5.10 3.35
C GLU A 170 9.56 5.31 1.88
N VAL A 171 8.59 5.05 1.00
CA VAL A 171 8.73 5.22 -0.45
C VAL A 171 8.50 6.69 -0.82
N ILE A 172 9.42 7.24 -1.59
CA ILE A 172 9.39 8.63 -2.08
C ILE A 172 8.82 8.66 -3.50
N LYS A 173 9.24 7.71 -4.34
CA LYS A 173 8.93 7.69 -5.78
C LYS A 173 8.90 6.26 -6.30
N ILE A 174 7.98 5.99 -7.23
CA ILE A 174 7.91 4.76 -8.01
C ILE A 174 7.91 5.17 -9.49
N GLU A 175 8.82 4.62 -10.27
CA GLU A 175 8.94 4.85 -11.71
C GLU A 175 8.77 3.53 -12.45
N VAL A 176 7.81 3.50 -13.38
CA VAL A 176 7.51 2.34 -14.21
C VAL A 176 8.07 2.58 -15.60
N PHE A 177 8.90 1.67 -16.10
CA PHE A 177 9.54 1.77 -17.40
C PHE A 177 8.92 0.77 -18.38
N PHE A 178 8.52 1.25 -19.55
CA PHE A 178 7.89 0.45 -20.61
C PHE A 178 8.22 1.00 -22.00
N ASP A 179 8.08 0.15 -23.03
CA ASP A 179 8.21 0.50 -24.46
C ASP A 179 6.84 0.52 -25.14
#